data_AF-A0A2X4X944-F1
#
_entry.id   AF-A0A2X4X944-F1
#
_cell.length_a   1.000
_cell.length_b   1.000
_cell.length_c   1.000
_cell.angle_alpha   90.00
_cell.angle_beta   90.00
_cell.angle_gamma   90.00
#
_symmetry.space_group_name_H-M   'P 1'
#
loop_
_entity.id
_entity.type
_entity.pdbx_description
1 polymer ?
#
loop_
_entity_poly.entity_id
_entity_poly.type
_entity_poly.pdbx_seq_one_letter_code
_entity_poly.pdbx_strand_id
1 'polypeptide(L)'
;MRQAMAQADVGDDVYGDDPTVNALEAEAVRLSGKEAALFLPSGTQANLVALLSHCQRGDEYIVGQQAHNYKYEAGGAAVLGSIQPQPIEANPDGTCRWTRSRRQSNPMTFTSPEPVC
;
A
#
# COMPACT_ATOMS: atom_id res chain seq x y z
N MET A 1 -26.21 6.43 2.38
CA MET A 1 -25.01 6.28 3.23
C MET A 1 -25.35 6.33 4.72
N ARG A 2 -25.78 7.47 5.29
CA ARG A 2 -26.05 7.57 6.75
C ARG A 2 -27.03 6.54 7.30
N GLN A 3 -28.13 6.27 6.58
CA GLN A 3 -29.09 5.23 6.97
C GLN A 3 -28.48 3.83 6.95
N ALA A 4 -27.69 3.50 5.92
CA ALA A 4 -27.00 2.21 5.82
C ALA A 4 -26.01 2.02 6.98
N MET A 5 -25.25 3.07 7.34
CA MET A 5 -24.34 3.03 8.50
C MET A 5 -25.11 2.81 9.80
N ALA A 6 -26.25 3.47 9.98
CA ALA A 6 -27.07 3.34 11.19
C ALA A 6 -27.79 1.99 11.33
N GLN A 7 -27.91 1.24 10.23
CA GLN A 7 -28.60 -0.05 10.17
C GLN A 7 -27.65 -1.24 9.99
N ALA A 8 -26.33 -1.00 9.91
CA ALA A 8 -25.34 -2.04 9.74
C ALA A 8 -25.24 -2.90 11.01
N ASP A 9 -25.19 -4.22 10.83
CA ASP A 9 -24.84 -5.15 11.90
C ASP A 9 -23.35 -5.00 12.19
N VAL A 10 -22.96 -4.89 13.46
CA VAL A 10 -21.58 -4.64 13.88
C VAL A 10 -21.12 -5.68 14.90
N GLY A 11 -19.80 -5.84 15.00
CA GLY A 11 -19.16 -6.77 15.92
C GLY A 11 -17.79 -6.26 16.36
N ASP A 12 -16.97 -7.17 16.88
CA ASP A 12 -15.58 -6.87 17.20
C ASP A 12 -14.66 -7.34 16.06
N ASP A 13 -14.17 -6.39 15.28
CA ASP A 13 -13.32 -6.63 14.12
C ASP A 13 -11.97 -7.26 14.49
N VAL A 14 -11.45 -7.02 15.71
CA VAL A 14 -10.19 -7.64 16.15
C VAL A 14 -10.36 -9.17 16.29
N TYR A 15 -11.55 -9.63 16.66
CA TYR A 15 -11.88 -11.06 16.69
C TYR A 15 -12.41 -11.59 15.35
N GLY A 16 -12.63 -10.74 14.36
CA GLY A 16 -13.19 -11.10 13.06
C GLY A 16 -14.72 -11.29 13.05
N ASP A 17 -15.41 -10.81 14.10
CA ASP A 17 -16.84 -11.03 14.30
C ASP A 17 -17.71 -9.86 13.80
N ASP A 18 -17.12 -8.85 13.13
CA ASP A 18 -17.90 -7.76 12.51
C ASP A 18 -18.43 -8.16 11.12
N PRO A 19 -19.74 -8.42 10.96
CA PRO A 19 -20.29 -8.91 9.70
C PRO A 19 -20.25 -7.87 8.59
N THR A 20 -20.29 -6.57 8.92
CA THR A 20 -20.26 -5.50 7.92
C THR A 20 -18.86 -5.29 7.38
N VAL A 21 -17.82 -5.35 8.22
CA VAL A 21 -16.43 -5.31 7.77
C VAL A 21 -16.11 -6.52 6.90
N ASN A 22 -16.45 -7.72 7.37
CA ASN A 22 -16.25 -8.96 6.62
C ASN A 22 -16.92 -8.92 5.23
N ALA A 23 -18.15 -8.39 5.15
CA ALA A 23 -18.85 -8.24 3.87
C ALA A 23 -18.18 -7.22 2.93
N LEU A 24 -17.67 -6.11 3.47
CA LEU A 24 -16.95 -5.11 2.69
C LEU A 24 -15.65 -5.68 2.10
N GLU A 25 -14.87 -6.40 2.89
CA GLU A 25 -13.63 -7.02 2.45
C GLU A 25 -13.88 -8.14 1.42
N ALA A 26 -14.90 -8.97 1.64
CA ALA A 26 -15.31 -10.00 0.68
C ALA A 26 -15.74 -9.40 -0.67
N GLU A 27 -16.46 -8.28 -0.65
CA GLU A 27 -16.84 -7.56 -1.88
C GLU A 27 -15.62 -6.95 -2.58
N ALA A 28 -14.66 -6.40 -1.84
CA ALA A 28 -13.41 -5.89 -2.40
C ALA A 28 -12.58 -7.01 -3.06
N VAL A 29 -12.51 -8.18 -2.44
CA VAL A 29 -11.92 -9.41 -3.02
C VAL A 29 -12.62 -9.78 -4.33
N ARG A 30 -13.95 -9.84 -4.32
CA ARG A 30 -14.76 -10.19 -5.51
C ARG A 30 -14.54 -9.20 -6.66
N LEU A 31 -14.45 -7.91 -6.38
CA LEU A 31 -14.27 -6.85 -7.38
C LEU A 31 -12.85 -6.81 -7.96
N SER A 32 -11.84 -7.06 -7.13
CA SER A 32 -10.42 -6.93 -7.51
C SER A 32 -9.81 -8.23 -8.05
N GLY A 33 -10.44 -9.39 -7.77
CA GLY A 33 -9.88 -10.71 -8.07
C GLY A 33 -8.65 -11.04 -7.23
N LYS A 34 -8.45 -10.37 -6.09
CA LYS A 34 -7.38 -10.65 -5.12
C LYS A 34 -7.84 -11.68 -4.10
N GLU A 35 -6.89 -12.34 -3.44
CA GLU A 35 -7.19 -13.41 -2.48
C GLU A 35 -7.77 -12.88 -1.15
N ALA A 36 -7.41 -11.66 -0.76
CA ALA A 36 -7.83 -11.02 0.48
C ALA A 36 -7.90 -9.49 0.34
N ALA A 37 -8.62 -8.86 1.26
CA ALA A 37 -8.67 -7.41 1.45
C ALA A 37 -8.63 -7.09 2.95
N LEU A 38 -8.28 -5.86 3.30
CA LEU A 38 -8.26 -5.38 4.68
C LEU A 38 -8.81 -3.96 4.75
N PHE A 39 -9.79 -3.72 5.61
CA PHE A 39 -10.34 -2.40 5.86
C PHE A 39 -9.44 -1.61 6.82
N LEU A 40 -9.10 -0.38 6.43
CA LEU A 40 -8.15 0.48 7.15
C LEU A 40 -8.76 1.87 7.38
N PRO A 41 -8.49 2.51 8.53
CA PRO A 41 -9.07 3.82 8.87
C PRO A 41 -8.77 4.95 7.87
N SER A 42 -7.66 4.87 7.12
CA SER A 42 -7.26 5.90 6.17
C SER A 42 -6.39 5.34 5.04
N GLY A 43 -6.35 6.06 3.92
CA GLY A 43 -5.43 5.76 2.82
C GLY A 43 -3.94 5.84 3.23
N THR A 44 -3.59 6.76 4.12
CA THR A 44 -2.24 6.87 4.69
C THR A 44 -1.84 5.59 5.44
N GLN A 45 -2.72 5.08 6.29
CA GLN A 45 -2.44 3.83 7.00
C GLN A 45 -2.43 2.63 6.04
N ALA A 46 -3.30 2.62 5.02
CA ALA A 46 -3.30 1.57 4.00
C ALA A 46 -1.96 1.51 3.24
N ASN A 47 -1.43 2.65 2.79
CA ASN A 47 -0.12 2.72 2.15
C ASN A 47 1.02 2.32 3.09
N LEU A 48 0.99 2.76 4.35
CA LEU A 48 2.01 2.39 5.32
C LEU A 48 2.01 0.88 5.59
N VAL A 49 0.85 0.27 5.81
CA VAL A 49 0.73 -1.18 6.00
C VAL A 49 1.19 -1.92 4.74
N ALA A 50 0.81 -1.46 3.54
CA ALA A 50 1.27 -2.06 2.29
C ALA A 50 2.82 -2.04 2.17
N LEU A 51 3.46 -0.90 2.48
CA LEU A 51 4.91 -0.78 2.43
C LEU A 51 5.60 -1.66 3.48
N LEU A 52 5.08 -1.71 4.71
CA LEU A 52 5.61 -2.57 5.78
C LEU A 52 5.46 -4.07 5.47
N SER A 53 4.39 -4.45 4.76
CA SER A 53 4.16 -5.83 4.33
C SER A 53 5.06 -6.24 3.16
N HIS A 54 5.46 -5.29 2.32
CA HIS A 54 6.29 -5.56 1.14
C HIS A 54 7.80 -5.38 1.35
N CYS A 55 8.21 -4.52 2.29
CA CYS A 55 9.60 -4.15 2.50
C CYS A 55 10.05 -4.44 3.93
N GLN A 56 11.23 -5.02 4.07
CA GLN A 56 11.92 -5.18 5.35
C GLN A 56 12.75 -3.94 5.69
N ARG A 57 13.29 -3.90 6.92
CA ARG A 57 14.20 -2.83 7.33
C ARG A 57 15.42 -2.77 6.42
N GLY A 58 15.68 -1.61 5.85
CA GLY A 58 16.79 -1.38 4.92
C GLY A 58 16.45 -1.67 3.45
N ASP A 59 15.31 -2.30 3.16
CA ASP A 59 14.82 -2.44 1.78
C ASP A 59 14.43 -1.07 1.22
N GLU A 60 14.38 -0.99 -0.12
CA GLU A 60 13.98 0.22 -0.84
C GLU A 60 12.67 0.05 -1.59
N TYR A 61 11.94 1.15 -1.77
CA TYR A 61 10.81 1.22 -2.69
C TYR A 61 10.95 2.38 -3.67
N ILE A 62 10.78 2.09 -4.96
CA ILE A 62 10.80 3.09 -6.02
C ILE A 62 9.42 3.74 -6.10
N VAL A 63 9.39 5.07 -6.09
CA VAL A 63 8.14 5.84 -6.00
C VAL A 63 8.23 7.14 -6.78
N GLY A 64 7.10 7.73 -7.18
CA GLY A 64 7.11 9.06 -7.81
C GLY A 64 7.41 10.18 -6.80
N GLN A 65 8.17 11.20 -7.19
CA GLN A 65 8.49 12.38 -6.35
C GLN A 65 7.24 13.10 -5.80
N GLN A 66 6.12 13.03 -6.53
CA GLN A 66 4.84 13.63 -6.12
C GLN A 66 3.83 12.61 -5.59
N ALA A 67 4.21 11.34 -5.45
CA ALA A 67 3.29 10.30 -4.97
C ALA A 67 2.96 10.51 -3.48
N HIS A 68 1.72 10.17 -3.12
CA HIS A 68 1.17 10.47 -1.80
C HIS A 68 1.94 9.81 -0.66
N ASN A 69 2.21 8.51 -0.81
CA ASN A 69 2.96 7.68 0.13
C ASN A 69 4.45 8.01 0.28
N TYR A 70 4.95 9.00 -0.46
CA TYR A 70 6.26 9.59 -0.25
C TYR A 70 6.13 11.02 0.30
N LYS A 71 5.39 11.89 -0.41
CA LYS A 71 5.40 13.33 -0.15
C LYS A 71 4.43 13.79 0.94
N TYR A 72 3.26 13.18 1.06
CA TYR A 72 2.14 13.70 1.87
C TYR A 72 1.82 12.84 3.10
N GLU A 73 2.60 11.79 3.34
CA GLU A 73 2.42 10.87 4.49
C GLU A 73 3.55 11.02 5.52
N ALA A 74 4.14 12.22 5.60
CA ALA A 74 5.19 12.60 6.54
C ALA A 74 6.43 11.67 6.56
N GLY A 75 6.67 10.94 5.46
CA GLY A 75 7.77 9.97 5.38
C GLY A 75 7.58 8.75 6.29
N GLY A 76 6.34 8.36 6.60
CA GLY A 76 6.04 7.27 7.52
C GLY A 76 6.75 5.95 7.21
N ALA A 77 6.92 5.59 5.94
CA ALA A 77 7.67 4.40 5.52
C ALA A 77 9.14 4.42 6.00
N ALA A 78 9.81 5.58 5.88
CA ALA A 78 11.18 5.74 6.35
C ALA A 78 11.25 5.82 7.88
N VAL A 79 10.43 6.68 8.48
CA VAL A 79 10.49 7.00 9.92
C VAL A 79 10.03 5.83 10.78
N LEU A 80 8.94 5.17 10.40
CA LEU A 80 8.32 4.09 11.19
C LEU A 80 8.75 2.71 10.71
N GLY A 81 8.91 2.54 9.39
CA GLY A 81 9.25 1.25 8.77
C GLY A 81 10.74 0.99 8.58
N SER A 82 11.60 2.02 8.70
CA SER A 82 13.01 1.93 8.28
C SER A 82 13.18 1.43 6.84
N ILE A 83 12.28 1.85 5.96
CA ILE A 83 12.30 1.54 4.53
C ILE A 83 12.89 2.75 3.80
N GLN A 84 13.82 2.53 2.88
CA GLN A 84 14.46 3.59 2.12
C GLN A 84 13.58 4.01 0.91
N PRO A 85 13.04 5.25 0.86
CA PRO A 85 12.36 5.75 -0.34
C PRO A 85 13.38 6.09 -1.44
N GLN A 86 13.12 5.62 -2.66
CA GLN A 86 13.88 5.99 -3.87
C GLN A 86 12.98 6.74 -4.86
N PRO A 87 12.74 8.05 -4.65
CA PRO A 87 11.79 8.81 -5.44
C PRO A 87 12.34 9.19 -6.84
N ILE A 88 11.52 9.06 -7.87
CA ILE A 88 11.84 9.39 -9.26
C ILE A 88 10.85 10.40 -9.86
N GLU A 89 11.31 11.20 -10.81
CA GLU A 89 10.43 12.13 -11.53
C GLU A 89 9.45 11.37 -12.44
N ALA A 90 8.16 11.59 -12.19
CA ALA A 90 7.09 11.08 -13.02
C ALA A 90 7.03 11.84 -14.37
N ASN A 91 6.42 11.21 -15.37
CA ASN A 91 6.06 11.87 -16.62
C ASN A 91 4.84 12.78 -16.41
N PRO A 92 4.55 13.70 -17.35
CA PRO A 92 3.36 14.57 -17.27
C PRO A 92 2.03 13.84 -17.20
N ASP A 93 1.96 12.59 -17.67
CA ASP A 93 0.78 11.71 -17.59
C ASP A 93 0.66 10.97 -16.24
N GLY A 94 1.59 11.18 -15.32
CA GLY A 94 1.66 10.52 -14.01
C GLY A 94 2.40 9.18 -14.01
N THR A 95 2.84 8.66 -15.16
CA THR A 95 3.57 7.39 -15.22
C THR A 95 5.02 7.50 -14.75
N CYS A 96 5.54 6.46 -14.13
CA CYS A 96 6.94 6.36 -13.72
C CYS A 96 7.67 5.33 -14.59
N ARG A 97 8.66 5.76 -15.38
CA ARG A 97 9.37 4.86 -16.31
C ARG A 97 10.51 4.13 -15.61
N TRP A 98 10.47 2.79 -15.67
CA TRP A 98 11.45 1.89 -15.07
C TRP A 98 12.90 2.09 -15.54
N THR A 99 13.13 2.59 -16.75
CA THR A 99 14.51 2.91 -17.19
C THR A 99 15.16 4.01 -16.35
N ARG A 100 14.37 4.91 -15.75
CA ARG A 100 14.88 5.95 -14.84
C ARG A 100 15.24 5.38 -13.46
N SER A 101 14.53 4.36 -12.99
CA SER A 101 14.79 3.76 -11.67
C SER A 101 16.11 3.01 -11.62
N ARG A 102 16.50 2.29 -12.68
CA ARG A 102 17.80 1.58 -12.76
C ARG A 102 19.03 2.46 -12.54
N ARG A 103 18.95 3.76 -12.85
CA ARG A 103 20.07 4.69 -12.64
C ARG A 103 20.21 5.15 -11.19
N GLN A 104 19.16 4.97 -10.39
CA GLN A 104 19.06 5.49 -9.03
C GLN A 104 19.02 4.38 -7.97
N SER A 105 18.66 3.16 -8.35
CA SER A 105 18.64 1.99 -7.46
C SER A 105 20.04 1.47 -7.13
N ASN A 106 20.26 1.03 -5.90
CA ASN A 106 21.48 0.35 -5.49
C ASN A 106 21.52 -1.07 -6.12
N PRO A 107 22.60 -1.48 -6.80
CA PRO A 107 22.68 -2.82 -7.40
C PRO A 107 22.60 -3.97 -6.38
N MET A 108 22.81 -3.72 -5.09
CA MET A 108 22.78 -4.75 -4.03
C MET A 108 21.39 -5.03 -3.42
N THR A 109 20.41 -4.14 -3.60
CA THR A 109 19.04 -4.29 -3.05
C THR A 109 18.09 -4.99 -4.03
N PHE A 110 18.49 -5.15 -5.28
CA PHE A 110 17.70 -5.84 -6.31
C PHE A 110 17.98 -7.35 -6.28
N THR A 111 17.49 -8.07 -5.27
CA THR A 111 17.27 -9.51 -5.44
C THR A 111 16.10 -9.66 -6.41
N SER A 112 16.38 -10.08 -7.64
CA SER A 112 15.35 -10.37 -8.63
C SER A 112 14.27 -11.27 -8.02
N PRO A 113 12.98 -10.93 -8.09
CA PRO A 113 11.99 -11.98 -8.17
C PRO A 113 12.09 -12.54 -9.59
N GLU A 114 12.32 -13.85 -9.69
CA GLU A 114 11.87 -14.60 -10.87
C GLU A 114 10.42 -14.20 -11.20
N PRO A 115 10.01 -14.24 -12.49
CA PRO A 115 8.65 -13.90 -12.86
C PRO A 115 7.70 -14.84 -12.13
N VAL A 116 7.06 -14.33 -11.07
CA VAL A 116 5.90 -14.98 -10.47
C VAL A 116 4.81 -14.87 -11.54
N CYS A 117 4.33 -16.03 -11.97
CA CYS A 117 3.29 -16.20 -12.98
C CYS A 117 2.02 -15.43 -12.63
#